data_AF-A0A2W0C5A5-F1
#
_entry.id   AF-A0A2W0C5A5-F1
#
_cell.length_a   1.000
_cell.length_b   1.000
_cell.length_c   1.000
_cell.angle_alpha   90.00
_cell.angle_beta   90.00
_cell.angle_gamma   90.00
#
_symmetry.space_group_name_H-M   'P 1'
#
loop_
_entity.id
_entity.type
_entity.pdbx_description
1 polymer ?
#
loop_
_entity_poly.entity_id
_entity_poly.type
_entity_poly.pdbx_seq_one_letter_code
_entity_poly.pdbx_strand_id
1 'polypeptide(L)'
;MLKKRDLHECHALHSLLNDPSVSPYVRYQCHSPEEYLFLTKQLMDEEEQKTTISRTILNEAGLPIGTIDLYHIVNHTGFLATWIGAPYFGNGYSQRAKSVFLSELFLEHAIETVFLKIRKQNIRSSKAAQKLSYVKLANDSHDELYGFINAGEQIYDLYRVERIDFIEYSMILNQGVAT
;
A
#
# COMPACT_ATOMS: atom_id res chain seq x y z
N MET A 1 13.21 3.91 -1.98
CA MET A 1 12.73 5.31 -2.20
C MET A 1 11.44 5.26 -3.02
N LEU A 2 10.55 6.25 -2.94
CA LEU A 2 9.31 6.29 -3.73
C LEU A 2 9.45 7.28 -4.89
N LYS A 3 8.80 6.98 -6.03
CA LYS A 3 8.61 7.95 -7.11
C LYS A 3 7.25 7.80 -7.78
N LYS A 4 6.83 8.80 -8.57
CA LYS A 4 5.65 8.68 -9.44
C LYS A 4 5.81 7.53 -10.43
N ARG A 5 4.68 7.00 -10.88
CA ARG A 5 4.63 5.91 -11.87
C ARG A 5 5.32 6.32 -13.16
N ASP A 6 6.04 5.37 -13.76
CA ASP A 6 6.75 5.53 -15.02
C ASP A 6 6.44 4.33 -15.91
N LEU A 7 5.92 4.59 -17.10
CA LEU A 7 5.49 3.55 -18.04
C LEU A 7 6.68 2.68 -18.50
N HIS A 8 7.90 3.21 -18.52
CA HIS A 8 9.10 2.44 -18.91
C HIS A 8 9.46 1.34 -17.89
N GLU A 9 8.94 1.41 -16.66
CA GLU A 9 9.20 0.42 -15.61
C GLU A 9 8.23 -0.76 -15.62
N CYS A 10 7.16 -0.68 -16.43
CA CYS A 10 6.09 -1.66 -16.44
C CYS A 10 6.60 -3.07 -16.74
N HIS A 11 7.55 -3.21 -17.66
CA HIS A 11 8.11 -4.52 -18.01
C HIS A 11 8.87 -5.18 -16.83
N ALA A 12 9.71 -4.40 -16.14
CA ALA A 12 10.46 -4.88 -14.98
C ALA A 12 9.53 -5.24 -13.81
N LEU A 13 8.53 -4.38 -13.54
CA LEU A 13 7.54 -4.62 -12.49
C LEU A 13 6.64 -5.81 -12.79
N HIS A 14 6.18 -5.98 -14.04
CA HIS A 14 5.35 -7.10 -14.45
C HIS A 14 6.06 -8.45 -14.25
N SER A 15 7.38 -8.49 -14.50
CA SER A 15 8.19 -9.68 -14.25
C SER A 15 8.19 -10.09 -12.77
N LEU A 16 8.18 -9.12 -11.85
CA LEU A 16 8.09 -9.37 -10.40
C LEU A 16 6.67 -9.70 -9.94
N LEU A 17 5.65 -9.12 -10.58
CA LEU A 17 4.24 -9.28 -10.24
C LEU A 17 3.74 -10.70 -10.45
N ASN A 18 4.27 -11.41 -11.45
CA ASN A 18 3.88 -12.78 -11.81
C ASN A 18 4.42 -13.86 -10.86
N ASP A 19 5.28 -13.51 -9.91
CA ASP A 19 5.78 -14.48 -8.92
C ASP A 19 4.61 -15.07 -8.10
N PRO A 20 4.51 -16.40 -7.94
CA PRO A 20 3.43 -17.04 -7.16
C PRO A 20 3.32 -16.59 -5.70
N SER A 21 4.39 -16.03 -5.14
CA SER A 21 4.44 -15.46 -3.78
C SER A 21 3.93 -14.02 -3.71
N VAL A 22 3.64 -13.42 -4.86
CA VAL A 22 3.19 -12.03 -5.06
C VAL A 22 1.78 -12.02 -5.66
N SER A 23 1.60 -12.64 -6.83
CA SER A 23 0.38 -12.54 -7.65
C SER A 23 -0.92 -12.86 -6.91
N PRO A 24 -1.03 -13.82 -5.97
CA PRO A 24 -2.31 -14.07 -5.28
C PRO A 24 -2.81 -12.91 -4.40
N TYR A 25 -1.93 -11.93 -4.12
CA TYR A 25 -2.17 -10.85 -3.17
C TYR A 25 -2.16 -9.45 -3.80
N VAL A 26 -1.93 -9.34 -5.11
CA VAL A 26 -1.99 -8.03 -5.79
C VAL A 26 -3.44 -7.63 -6.08
N ARG A 27 -3.70 -6.32 -6.13
CA ARG A 27 -5.03 -5.77 -6.42
C ARG A 27 -5.48 -6.10 -7.84
N TYR A 28 -4.56 -6.03 -8.80
CA TYR A 28 -4.83 -6.25 -10.21
C TYR A 28 -4.01 -7.43 -10.71
N GLN A 29 -4.69 -8.46 -11.18
CA GLN A 29 -4.06 -9.51 -11.95
C GLN A 29 -3.78 -8.97 -13.35
N CYS A 30 -2.57 -9.19 -13.85
CA CYS A 30 -2.18 -8.87 -15.22
C CYS A 30 -1.46 -10.09 -15.79
N HIS A 31 -1.83 -10.47 -17.01
CA HIS A 31 -1.30 -11.64 -17.70
C HIS A 31 -0.24 -11.28 -18.73
N SER A 32 -0.11 -9.99 -19.08
CA SER A 32 0.94 -9.50 -19.97
C SER A 32 1.52 -8.14 -19.54
N PRO A 33 2.76 -7.82 -19.98
CA PRO A 33 3.34 -6.49 -19.79
C PRO A 33 2.47 -5.37 -20.37
N GLU A 34 1.79 -5.62 -21.49
CA GLU A 34 0.92 -4.66 -22.16
C GLU A 34 -0.34 -4.35 -21.33
N GLU A 35 -0.94 -5.37 -20.71
CA GLU A 35 -2.05 -5.18 -19.77
C GLU A 35 -1.61 -4.35 -18.56
N TYR A 36 -0.44 -4.64 -18.01
CA TYR A 36 0.11 -3.90 -16.87
C TYR A 36 0.46 -2.44 -17.23
N LEU A 37 0.93 -2.20 -18.46
CA LEU A 37 1.16 -0.86 -19.01
C LEU A 37 -0.16 -0.07 -19.12
N PHE A 38 -1.20 -0.67 -19.69
CA PHE A 38 -2.51 -0.04 -19.81
C PHE A 38 -3.11 0.29 -18.45
N LEU A 39 -3.06 -0.66 -17.51
CA LEU A 39 -3.48 -0.44 -16.13
C LEU A 39 -2.71 0.69 -15.47
N THR A 40 -1.39 0.73 -15.65
CA THR A 40 -0.55 1.79 -15.07
C THR A 40 -0.93 3.16 -15.63
N LYS A 41 -1.24 3.26 -16.93
CA LYS A 41 -1.76 4.48 -17.54
C LYS A 41 -3.09 4.91 -16.92
N GLN A 42 -4.03 3.98 -16.75
CA GLN A 42 -5.30 4.28 -16.10
C GLN A 42 -5.11 4.80 -14.66
N LEU A 43 -4.20 4.19 -13.90
CA LEU A 43 -3.88 4.64 -12.53
C LEU A 43 -3.27 6.06 -12.51
N MET A 44 -2.50 6.43 -13.54
CA MET A 44 -1.98 7.79 -13.68
C MET A 44 -3.11 8.78 -13.97
N ASP A 45 -4.05 8.43 -14.84
CA ASP A 45 -5.23 9.26 -15.14
C ASP A 45 -6.15 9.40 -13.89
N GLU A 46 -6.33 8.33 -13.12
CA GLU A 46 -7.06 8.35 -11.83
C GLU A 46 -6.35 9.24 -10.78
N GLU A 47 -5.01 9.28 -10.80
CA GLU A 47 -4.24 10.16 -9.91
C GLU A 47 -4.41 11.64 -10.27
N GLU A 48 -4.48 11.98 -11.55
CA GLU A 48 -4.83 13.34 -11.98
C GLU A 48 -6.23 13.76 -11.49
N GLN A 49 -7.15 12.80 -11.39
CA GLN A 49 -8.50 12.98 -10.84
C GLN A 49 -8.56 12.93 -9.31
N LYS A 50 -7.44 12.68 -8.62
CA LYS A 50 -7.34 12.55 -7.16
C LYS A 50 -8.18 11.41 -6.56
N THR A 51 -8.53 10.40 -7.36
CA THR A 51 -9.28 9.21 -6.91
C THR A 51 -8.34 8.06 -6.50
N THR A 52 -7.07 8.15 -6.91
CA THR A 52 -5.96 7.26 -6.58
C THR A 52 -4.69 8.10 -6.35
N ILE A 53 -3.74 7.60 -5.57
CA ILE A 53 -2.36 8.12 -5.50
C ILE A 53 -1.44 6.89 -5.61
N SER A 54 -0.51 6.88 -6.56
CA SER A 54 0.26 5.67 -6.88
C SER A 54 1.76 5.94 -6.98
N ARG A 55 2.59 5.11 -6.32
CA ARG A 55 4.05 5.26 -6.34
C ARG A 55 4.73 3.95 -6.71
N THR A 56 5.81 4.05 -7.47
CA THR A 56 6.78 2.96 -7.62
C THR A 56 7.71 2.94 -6.40
N ILE A 57 7.92 1.74 -5.84
CA ILE A 57 8.92 1.50 -4.79
C ILE A 57 10.24 1.16 -5.45
N LEU A 58 11.31 1.87 -5.07
CA LEU A 58 12.67 1.67 -5.55
C LEU A 58 13.56 1.06 -4.46
N ASN A 59 14.49 0.19 -4.87
CA ASN A 59 15.61 -0.24 -4.03
C ASN A 59 16.70 0.86 -3.94
N GLU A 60 17.81 0.54 -3.28
CA GLU A 60 18.96 1.44 -3.08
C GLU A 60 19.68 1.79 -4.39
N ALA A 61 19.60 0.93 -5.41
CA ALA A 61 20.15 1.17 -6.74
C ALA A 61 19.19 1.97 -7.65
N GLY A 62 18.02 2.37 -7.15
CA GLY A 62 17.01 3.09 -7.92
C GLY A 62 16.18 2.20 -8.86
N LEU A 63 16.26 0.88 -8.74
CA LEU A 63 15.49 -0.05 -9.56
C LEU A 63 14.06 -0.24 -9.01
N PRO A 64 13.04 -0.38 -9.89
CA PRO A 64 11.66 -0.61 -9.48
C PRO A 64 11.47 -2.03 -8.92
N ILE A 65 10.95 -2.13 -7.71
CA ILE A 65 10.80 -3.39 -6.97
C ILE A 65 9.37 -3.70 -6.52
N GLY A 66 8.42 -2.81 -6.78
CA GLY A 66 7.03 -2.96 -6.37
C GLY A 66 6.25 -1.66 -6.48
N THR A 67 5.00 -1.68 -6.01
CA THR A 67 4.14 -0.48 -5.97
C THR A 67 3.46 -0.32 -4.62
N ILE A 68 3.11 0.93 -4.33
CA ILE A 68 2.27 1.31 -3.20
C ILE A 68 1.25 2.33 -3.68
N ASP A 69 -0.02 2.08 -3.34
CA ASP A 69 -1.15 2.78 -3.92
C ASP A 69 -2.18 3.08 -2.83
N LEU A 70 -2.68 4.31 -2.78
CA LEU A 70 -3.94 4.65 -2.12
C LEU A 70 -5.01 4.72 -3.20
N TYR A 71 -6.10 3.98 -3.06
CA TYR A 71 -7.17 3.95 -4.05
C TYR A 71 -8.55 4.06 -3.42
N HIS A 72 -9.56 4.29 -4.25
CA HIS A 72 -10.94 4.51 -3.81
C HIS A 72 -10.99 5.68 -2.82
N ILE A 73 -10.35 6.79 -3.20
CA ILE A 73 -10.26 7.97 -2.34
C ILE A 73 -11.63 8.65 -2.29
N VAL A 74 -12.26 8.64 -1.12
CA VAL A 74 -13.58 9.24 -0.86
C VAL A 74 -13.57 9.79 0.56
N ASN A 75 -14.08 11.02 0.75
CA ASN A 75 -14.24 11.66 2.05
C ASN A 75 -12.97 11.61 2.92
N HIS A 76 -11.81 11.96 2.34
CA HIS A 76 -10.51 11.96 3.04
C HIS A 76 -10.05 10.57 3.52
N THR A 77 -10.61 9.50 2.95
CA THR A 77 -10.22 8.11 3.23
C THR A 77 -9.86 7.36 1.96
N GLY A 78 -9.17 6.22 2.09
CA GLY A 78 -8.89 5.32 0.98
C GLY A 78 -8.29 4.00 1.43
N PHE A 79 -8.15 3.06 0.50
CA PHE A 79 -7.51 1.77 0.75
C PHE A 79 -6.06 1.76 0.28
N LEU A 80 -5.15 1.32 1.13
CA LEU A 80 -3.76 1.09 0.81
C LEU A 80 -3.59 -0.32 0.22
N ALA A 81 -2.97 -0.39 -0.96
CA ALA A 81 -2.40 -1.60 -1.51
C ALA A 81 -0.87 -1.46 -1.56
N THR A 82 -0.16 -2.55 -1.29
CA THR A 82 1.29 -2.59 -1.44
C THR A 82 1.73 -3.98 -1.83
N TRP A 83 2.59 -4.08 -2.83
CA TRP A 83 3.29 -5.33 -3.14
C TRP A 83 4.75 -5.02 -3.48
N ILE A 84 5.60 -6.01 -3.20
CA ILE A 84 7.04 -5.99 -3.48
C ILE A 84 7.39 -7.31 -4.14
N GLY A 85 8.31 -7.32 -5.09
CA GLY A 85 8.78 -8.54 -5.75
C GLY A 85 9.44 -9.50 -4.77
N ALA A 86 9.28 -10.80 -5.01
CA ALA A 86 9.76 -11.84 -4.10
C ALA A 86 11.25 -11.77 -3.73
N PRO A 87 12.18 -11.41 -4.65
CA PRO A 87 13.60 -11.26 -4.32
C PRO A 87 13.89 -10.21 -3.24
N TYR A 88 12.94 -9.32 -2.95
CA TYR A 88 13.11 -8.20 -2.02
C TYR A 88 12.33 -8.37 -0.70
N PHE A 89 11.73 -9.54 -0.46
CA PHE A 89 11.06 -9.83 0.79
C PHE A 89 12.04 -9.87 1.98
N GLY A 90 11.55 -9.50 3.16
CA GLY A 90 12.36 -9.50 4.40
C GLY A 90 13.32 -8.32 4.54
N ASN A 91 13.58 -7.55 3.49
CA ASN A 91 14.57 -6.46 3.48
C ASN A 91 14.07 -5.11 4.05
N GLY A 92 12.85 -5.08 4.61
CA GLY A 92 12.27 -3.88 5.22
C GLY A 92 11.70 -2.85 4.23
N TYR A 93 11.77 -3.06 2.92
CA TYR A 93 11.23 -2.11 1.93
C TYR A 93 9.76 -1.80 2.12
N SER A 94 8.91 -2.77 2.49
CA SER A 94 7.47 -2.53 2.70
C SER A 94 7.23 -1.53 3.82
N GLN A 95 7.96 -1.68 4.93
CA GLN A 95 7.84 -0.79 6.08
C GLN A 95 8.32 0.62 5.72
N ARG A 96 9.49 0.75 5.08
CA ARG A 96 10.01 2.05 4.64
C ARG A 96 9.07 2.73 3.65
N ALA A 97 8.58 1.98 2.65
CA ALA A 97 7.63 2.48 1.65
C ALA A 97 6.34 2.98 2.31
N LYS A 98 5.75 2.20 3.23
CA LYS A 98 4.55 2.62 3.98
C LYS A 98 4.81 3.87 4.81
N SER A 99 5.94 3.96 5.49
CA SER A 99 6.28 5.14 6.28
C SER A 99 6.36 6.41 5.42
N VAL A 100 7.09 6.36 4.30
CA VAL A 100 7.22 7.53 3.41
C VAL A 100 5.88 7.87 2.76
N PHE A 101 5.14 6.86 2.31
CA PHE A 101 3.87 7.07 1.63
C PHE A 101 2.79 7.60 2.57
N LEU A 102 2.67 7.06 3.80
CA LEU A 102 1.73 7.58 4.79
C LEU A 102 2.05 9.04 5.16
N SER A 103 3.34 9.39 5.30
CA SER A 103 3.72 10.79 5.48
C SER A 103 3.26 11.67 4.32
N GLU A 104 3.47 11.23 3.07
CA GLU A 104 2.96 11.95 1.88
C GLU A 104 1.44 12.12 1.97
N LEU A 105 0.71 11.03 2.19
CA LEU A 105 -0.75 11.01 2.26
C LEU A 105 -1.32 11.92 3.34
N PHE A 106 -0.69 12.00 4.51
CA PHE A 106 -1.22 12.77 5.64
C PHE A 106 -0.75 14.22 5.69
N LEU A 107 0.40 14.55 5.09
CA LEU A 107 0.98 15.89 5.14
C LEU A 107 0.71 16.69 3.86
N GLU A 108 0.71 16.02 2.71
CA GLU A 108 0.60 16.65 1.39
C GLU A 108 -0.79 16.45 0.78
N HIS A 109 -1.44 15.34 1.12
CA HIS A 109 -2.81 15.05 0.69
C HIS A 109 -3.75 15.24 1.88
N ALA A 110 -4.99 15.66 1.61
CA ALA A 110 -6.00 15.80 2.67
C ALA A 110 -6.57 14.43 3.04
N ILE A 111 -5.74 13.45 3.39
CA ILE A 111 -6.18 12.14 3.87
C ILE A 111 -6.14 12.15 5.39
N GLU A 112 -7.19 11.60 6.01
CA GLU A 112 -7.32 11.51 7.47
C GLU A 112 -7.29 10.06 7.95
N THR A 113 -7.75 9.11 7.13
CA THR A 113 -7.73 7.68 7.47
C THR A 113 -7.35 6.82 6.27
N VAL A 114 -6.40 5.91 6.48
CA VAL A 114 -5.99 4.92 5.49
C VAL A 114 -6.39 3.53 5.95
N PHE A 115 -7.16 2.82 5.15
CA PHE A 115 -7.57 1.45 5.41
C PHE A 115 -6.63 0.46 4.73
N LEU A 116 -6.37 -0.68 5.37
CA LEU A 116 -5.69 -1.82 4.74
C LEU A 116 -6.62 -3.01 4.85
N LYS A 117 -6.92 -3.67 3.72
CA LYS A 117 -7.53 -4.99 3.73
C LYS A 117 -6.48 -6.04 3.42
N ILE A 118 -6.31 -6.99 4.33
CA ILE A 118 -5.29 -8.04 4.20
C ILE A 118 -6.00 -9.38 4.22
N ARG A 119 -5.74 -10.23 3.22
CA ARG A 119 -6.31 -11.58 3.22
C ARG A 119 -5.84 -12.32 4.48
N LYS A 120 -6.76 -12.99 5.19
CA LYS A 120 -6.46 -13.78 6.41
C LYS A 120 -5.37 -14.83 6.18
N GLN A 121 -5.30 -15.38 4.95
CA GLN A 121 -4.28 -16.34 4.54
C GLN A 121 -2.89 -15.71 4.29
N ASN A 122 -2.81 -14.39 4.08
CA ASN A 122 -1.55 -13.67 3.85
C ASN A 122 -0.86 -13.32 5.18
N ILE A 123 -0.41 -14.36 5.90
CA ILE A 123 0.23 -14.24 7.21
C ILE A 123 1.43 -13.27 7.19
N ARG A 124 2.17 -13.20 6.06
CA ARG A 124 3.30 -12.27 5.89
C ARG A 124 2.84 -10.81 6.00
N SER A 125 1.80 -10.43 5.25
CA SER A 125 1.29 -9.07 5.25
C SER A 125 0.64 -8.73 6.60
N SER A 126 -0.11 -9.66 7.20
CA SER A 126 -0.73 -9.44 8.52
C SER A 126 0.31 -9.22 9.61
N LYS A 127 1.36 -10.06 9.67
CA LYS A 127 2.48 -9.86 10.61
C LYS A 127 3.23 -8.56 10.36
N ALA A 128 3.41 -8.15 9.10
CA ALA A 128 4.05 -6.88 8.78
C ALA A 128 3.20 -5.67 9.21
N ALA A 129 1.87 -5.75 9.09
CA ALA A 129 0.96 -4.71 9.58
C ALA A 129 0.96 -4.61 11.11
N GLN A 130 0.88 -5.75 11.81
CA GLN A 130 0.87 -5.81 13.28
C GLN A 130 2.16 -5.31 13.95
N LYS A 131 3.28 -5.27 13.22
CA LYS A 131 4.55 -4.69 13.70
C LYS A 131 4.53 -3.16 13.75
N LEU A 132 3.57 -2.52 13.08
CA LEU A 132 3.44 -1.06 13.01
C LEU A 132 2.45 -0.62 14.09
N SER A 133 2.93 0.04 15.13
CA SER A 133 2.10 0.42 16.29
C SER A 133 0.97 1.39 15.96
N TYR A 134 1.11 2.17 14.88
CA TYR A 134 0.07 3.06 14.36
C TYR A 134 -0.99 2.35 13.50
N VAL A 135 -0.83 1.05 13.24
CA VAL A 135 -1.83 0.24 12.52
C VAL A 135 -2.71 -0.47 13.54
N LYS A 136 -4.02 -0.18 13.50
CA LYS A 136 -5.01 -0.77 14.40
C LYS A 136 -5.94 -1.72 13.63
N LEU A 137 -6.29 -2.87 14.23
CA LEU A 137 -7.34 -3.73 13.69
C LEU A 137 -8.68 -2.98 13.75
N ALA A 138 -9.48 -3.09 12.69
CA ALA A 138 -10.69 -2.31 12.50
C ALA A 138 -11.92 -3.15 12.11
N ASN A 139 -11.84 -4.48 12.25
CA ASN A 139 -12.97 -5.39 11.98
C ASN A 139 -14.24 -4.98 12.75
N ASP A 140 -14.10 -4.63 14.03
CA ASP A 140 -15.24 -4.30 14.91
C ASP A 140 -15.56 -2.80 14.94
N SER A 141 -14.57 -1.93 14.70
CA SER A 141 -14.77 -0.48 14.75
C SER A 141 -15.33 0.12 13.46
N HIS A 142 -15.29 -0.65 12.36
CA HIS A 142 -15.79 -0.28 11.04
C HIS A 142 -16.55 -1.47 10.43
N ASP A 143 -17.53 -1.97 11.17
CA ASP A 143 -18.30 -3.18 10.83
C ASP A 143 -19.00 -3.09 9.47
N GLU A 144 -19.56 -1.93 9.11
CA GLU A 144 -20.15 -1.71 7.78
C GLU A 144 -19.11 -1.87 6.66
N LEU A 145 -17.93 -1.25 6.81
CA LEU A 145 -16.85 -1.34 5.83
C LEU A 145 -16.25 -2.75 5.80
N TYR A 146 -16.12 -3.39 6.96
CA TYR A 146 -15.66 -4.77 7.08
C TYR A 146 -16.62 -5.75 6.39
N GLY A 147 -17.92 -5.55 6.55
CA GLY A 147 -18.97 -6.28 5.86
C GLY A 147 -18.91 -6.06 4.35
N PHE A 148 -18.73 -4.80 3.91
CA PHE A 148 -18.61 -4.47 2.49
C PHE A 148 -17.43 -5.17 1.81
N ILE A 149 -16.23 -5.15 2.41
CA ILE A 149 -15.04 -5.78 1.78
C ILE A 149 -15.07 -7.31 1.82
N ASN A 150 -15.94 -7.89 2.66
CA ASN A 150 -16.14 -9.33 2.83
C ASN A 150 -17.53 -9.78 2.34
N ALA A 151 -18.18 -8.98 1.47
CA ALA A 151 -19.45 -9.36 0.87
C ALA A 151 -19.24 -10.64 0.03
N GLY A 152 -19.78 -11.76 0.50
CA GLY A 152 -19.58 -13.09 -0.06
C GLY A 152 -18.79 -14.01 0.87
N GLU A 153 -17.48 -13.84 0.95
CA GLU A 153 -16.60 -14.67 1.79
C GLU A 153 -15.74 -13.80 2.72
N GLN A 154 -15.66 -14.17 3.99
CA GLN A 154 -14.88 -13.45 5.01
C GLN A 154 -13.37 -13.71 4.92
N ILE A 155 -12.77 -13.32 3.80
CA ILE A 155 -11.36 -13.59 3.50
C ILE A 155 -10.41 -12.47 3.93
N TYR A 156 -10.89 -11.29 4.32
CA TYR A 156 -10.07 -10.14 4.72
C TYR A 156 -10.19 -9.83 6.21
N ASP A 157 -9.07 -9.40 6.79
CA ASP A 157 -9.05 -8.53 7.97
C ASP A 157 -8.88 -7.08 7.51
N LEU A 158 -9.60 -6.17 8.18
CA LEU A 158 -9.53 -4.73 7.99
C LEU A 158 -8.64 -4.11 9.08
N TYR A 159 -7.72 -3.28 8.65
CA TYR A 159 -6.89 -2.44 9.50
C TYR A 159 -7.09 -0.98 9.12
N ARG A 160 -6.78 -0.08 10.04
CA ARG A 160 -6.78 1.36 9.81
C ARG A 160 -5.49 2.00 10.32
N VAL A 161 -5.14 3.12 9.71
CA VAL A 161 -4.15 4.08 10.19
C VAL A 161 -4.82 5.45 10.18
N GLU A 162 -4.93 6.07 11.35
CA GLU A 162 -5.41 7.44 11.48
C GLU A 162 -4.23 8.40 11.40
N ARG A 163 -4.44 9.56 10.78
CA ARG A 163 -3.43 10.61 10.68
C ARG A 163 -2.80 10.94 12.03
N ILE A 164 -3.63 11.09 13.05
CA ILE A 164 -3.18 11.44 14.41
C ILE A 164 -2.26 10.36 15.00
N ASP A 165 -2.65 9.09 14.92
CA ASP A 165 -1.84 7.96 15.41
C ASP A 165 -0.47 7.90 14.73
N PHE A 166 -0.43 8.17 13.42
CA PHE A 166 0.81 8.17 12.65
C PHE A 166 1.72 9.36 12.99
N ILE A 167 1.16 10.55 13.17
CA ILE A 167 1.92 11.75 13.54
C ILE A 167 2.49 11.61 14.96
N GLU A 168 1.69 11.16 15.92
CA GLU A 168 2.14 10.90 17.29
C GLU A 168 3.31 9.90 17.32
N TYR A 169 3.17 8.78 16.62
CA TYR A 169 4.25 7.81 16.47
C TYR A 169 5.54 8.42 15.89
N SER A 170 5.41 9.23 14.83
CA SER A 170 6.54 9.87 14.16
C SER A 170 7.26 10.88 15.06
N MET A 171 6.52 11.61 15.89
CA MET A 171 7.09 12.52 16.89
C MET A 171 7.89 11.76 17.97
N ILE A 172 7.36 10.65 18.48
CA ILE A 172 8.03 9.83 19.49
C ILE A 172 9.35 9.27 18.96
N LEU A 173 9.37 8.76 17.72
CA LEU A 173 10.61 8.29 17.09
C LEU A 173 11.67 9.39 16.98
N ASN A 174 11.28 10.59 16.57
CA ASN A 174 12.21 11.71 16.42
C ASN A 174 12.77 12.20 17.77
N GLN A 175 12.01 12.08 18.86
CA GLN A 175 12.49 12.40 20.21
C GLN A 175 13.44 11.34 20.78
N GLY A 176 13.22 10.06 20.47
CA GLY A 176 14.08 8.96 20.92
C GLY A 176 15.45 8.87 20.25
N VAL A 177 15.67 9.60 19.15
CA VAL A 177 16.98 9.70 18.46
C VAL A 177 17.83 10.87 19.00
N ALA A 178 17.24 11.76 19.81
CA ALA A 178 17.91 12.94 20.36
C ALA A 178 18.50 12.74 21.78
N THR A 179 18.56 11.50 22.27
CA THR A 179 19.16 11.10 23.56
C THR A 179 20.17 9.97 23.35
#